data_AF-A0A0R2A2E5-F1
#
_entry.id   AF-A0A0R2A2E5-F1
#
_cell.length_a   1.000
_cell.length_b   1.000
_cell.length_c   1.000
_cell.angle_alpha   90.00
_cell.angle_beta   90.00
_cell.angle_gamma   90.00
#
_symmetry.space_group_name_H-M   'P 1'
#
loop_
_entity.id
_entity.type
_entity.pdbx_description
1 polymer ?
#
loop_
_entity_poly.entity_id
_entity_poly.type
_entity_poly.pdbx_seq_one_letter_code
_entity_poly.pdbx_strand_id
1 'polypeptide(L)'
;MVLELFLTQTKLARQAFALSKKYLVQKEAQVSMANQGLYNGFIGVGILMVQFVFPANARLMGLYLFIGFVVVAAIFGALTANKKIIVTQGLPAFLALVALWLTN
;
A
#
# COMPACT_ATOMS: atom_id res chain seq x y z
N MET A 1 5.75 4.02 -0.02
CA MET A 1 5.92 5.39 0.52
C MET A 1 7.18 6.11 0.01
N VAL A 2 8.40 5.62 0.28
CA VAL A 2 9.65 6.34 -0.06
C VAL A 2 9.85 6.52 -1.57
N LEU A 3 9.53 5.47 -2.35
CA LEU A 3 9.63 5.51 -3.81
C LEU A 3 8.67 6.53 -4.42
N GLU A 4 7.48 6.66 -3.86
CA GLU A 4 6.41 7.52 -4.32
C GLU A 4 6.63 8.99 -3.93
N LEU A 5 7.25 9.24 -2.77
CA LEU A 5 7.48 10.58 -2.22
C LEU A 5 8.79 11.22 -2.67
N PHE A 6 9.88 10.45 -2.67
CA PHE A 6 11.23 11.01 -2.78
C PHE A 6 11.98 10.52 -4.03
N LEU A 7 11.59 9.38 -4.60
CA LEU A 7 12.35 8.72 -5.68
C LEU A 7 11.51 8.50 -6.95
N THR A 8 10.45 9.28 -7.13
CA THR A 8 9.40 9.10 -8.14
C THR A 8 9.92 9.05 -9.58
N GLN A 9 11.04 9.74 -9.86
CA GLN A 9 11.64 9.80 -11.21
C GLN A 9 12.74 8.76 -11.46
N THR A 10 13.07 7.93 -10.48
CA THR A 10 14.16 6.95 -10.59
C THR A 10 13.80 5.76 -11.49
N LYS A 11 14.82 5.03 -11.97
CA LYS A 11 14.63 3.77 -12.71
C LYS A 11 13.87 2.73 -11.87
N LEU A 12 14.11 2.71 -10.57
CA LEU A 12 13.43 1.84 -9.61
C LEU A 12 11.92 2.15 -9.54
N ALA A 13 11.53 3.41 -9.38
CA ALA A 13 10.12 3.80 -9.37
C ALA A 13 9.42 3.41 -10.69
N ARG A 14 10.06 3.66 -11.84
CA ARG A 14 9.53 3.22 -13.14
C ARG A 14 9.25 1.72 -13.20
N GLN A 15 10.17 0.90 -12.71
CA GLN A 15 10.03 -0.55 -12.74
C GLN A 15 8.96 -1.03 -11.75
N ALA A 16 8.90 -0.44 -10.55
CA ALA A 16 7.94 -0.78 -9.51
C ALA A 16 6.50 -0.45 -9.92
N PHE A 17 6.26 0.73 -10.49
CA PHE A 17 4.92 1.18 -10.87
C PHE A 17 4.54 0.86 -12.33
N ALA A 18 5.51 0.38 -13.13
CA ALA A 18 5.39 0.17 -14.58
C ALA A 18 4.91 1.42 -15.35
N LEU A 19 5.37 2.59 -14.91
CA LEU A 19 5.02 3.89 -15.50
C LEU A 19 6.11 4.40 -16.45
N SER A 20 5.70 5.13 -17.48
CA SER A 20 6.63 5.71 -18.45
C SER A 20 7.42 6.88 -17.84
N LYS A 21 8.65 7.11 -18.33
CA LYS A 21 9.46 8.27 -17.93
C LYS A 21 8.72 9.58 -18.25
N LYS A 22 8.06 9.66 -19.41
CA LYS A 22 7.30 10.84 -19.84
C LYS A 22 6.12 11.17 -18.91
N TYR A 23 5.53 10.16 -18.28
CA TYR A 23 4.46 10.37 -17.29
C TYR A 23 5.04 10.89 -15.97
N LEU A 24 6.07 10.23 -15.43
CA LEU A 24 6.63 10.56 -14.12
C LEU A 24 7.33 11.92 -14.02
N VAL A 25 7.71 12.52 -15.15
CA VAL A 25 8.24 13.89 -15.18
C VAL A 25 7.15 14.96 -15.07
N GLN A 26 5.88 14.60 -15.29
CA GLN A 26 4.76 15.54 -15.14
C GLN A 26 4.59 15.89 -13.66
N LYS A 27 4.34 17.16 -13.36
CA LYS A 27 4.24 17.64 -11.97
C LYS A 27 3.02 17.05 -11.29
N GLU A 28 1.92 16.91 -12.00
CA GLU A 28 0.65 16.36 -11.54
C GLU A 28 0.79 14.87 -11.19
N ALA A 29 1.53 14.12 -12.01
CA ALA A 29 1.85 12.73 -11.74
C ALA A 29 2.70 12.57 -10.47
N GLN A 30 3.68 13.45 -10.28
CA GLN A 30 4.52 13.47 -9.07
C GLN A 30 3.70 13.78 -7.81
N VAL A 31 2.82 14.77 -7.86
CA VAL A 31 1.93 15.12 -6.75
C VAL A 31 0.95 13.98 -6.43
N SER A 32 0.35 13.38 -7.47
CA SER A 32 -0.58 12.24 -7.30
C SER A 32 0.12 11.04 -6.66
N MET A 33 1.35 10.72 -7.12
CA MET A 33 2.15 9.66 -6.52
C MET A 33 2.55 9.99 -5.08
N ALA A 34 2.98 11.22 -4.80
CA ALA A 34 3.29 11.62 -3.44
C ALA A 34 2.09 11.42 -2.50
N ASN A 35 0.89 11.83 -2.93
CA ASN A 35 -0.34 11.59 -2.19
C ASN A 35 -0.62 10.09 -1.98
N GLN A 36 -0.48 9.27 -3.03
CA GLN A 36 -0.58 7.81 -2.90
C GLN A 36 0.42 7.25 -1.88
N GLY A 37 1.65 7.75 -1.89
CA GLY A 37 2.70 7.41 -0.94
C GLY A 37 2.33 7.74 0.50
N LEU A 38 1.74 8.93 0.75
CA LEU A 38 1.27 9.36 2.07
C LEU A 38 0.13 8.49 2.58
N TYR A 39 -0.91 8.25 1.77
CA TYR A 39 -2.04 7.39 2.18
C TYR A 39 -1.58 5.97 2.54
N ASN A 40 -0.70 5.38 1.71
CA ASN A 40 -0.09 4.09 2.01
C ASN A 40 0.73 4.13 3.31
N GLY A 41 1.44 5.24 3.54
CA GLY A 41 2.16 5.50 4.78
C GLY A 41 1.24 5.52 6.01
N PHE A 42 0.11 6.22 5.94
CA PHE A 42 -0.87 6.28 7.02
C PHE A 42 -1.44 4.90 7.35
N ILE A 43 -1.73 4.08 6.34
CA ILE A 43 -2.16 2.69 6.55
C ILE A 43 -1.06 1.88 7.25
N GLY A 44 0.18 1.99 6.79
CA GLY A 44 1.32 1.29 7.40
C GLY A 44 1.53 1.68 8.87
N VAL A 45 1.49 2.98 9.18
CA VAL A 45 1.53 3.48 10.57
C VAL A 45 0.33 2.96 11.37
N GLY A 46 -0.87 2.95 10.79
CA GLY A 46 -2.08 2.41 11.41
C GLY A 46 -1.92 0.94 11.81
N ILE A 47 -1.38 0.10 10.93
CA ILE A 47 -1.08 -1.31 11.23
C ILE A 47 -0.10 -1.44 12.39
N LEU A 48 1.01 -0.68 12.37
CA LEU A 48 2.01 -0.71 13.45
C LEU A 48 1.43 -0.25 14.79
N MET A 49 0.66 0.84 14.78
CA MET A 49 0.02 1.37 15.98
C MET A 49 -0.98 0.37 16.57
N VAL A 50 -1.82 -0.23 15.73
CA VAL A 50 -2.78 -1.24 16.19
C VAL A 50 -2.06 -2.47 16.76
N GLN A 51 -0.99 -2.94 16.10
CA GLN A 51 -0.27 -4.14 16.52
C GLN A 51 0.49 -3.95 17.85
N PHE A 52 1.14 -2.79 18.04
CA PHE A 52 2.13 -2.60 19.10
C PHE A 52 1.72 -1.61 20.18
N VAL A 53 0.72 -0.75 19.94
CA VAL A 53 0.36 0.34 20.86
C VAL A 53 -1.06 0.20 21.38
N PHE A 54 -2.00 -0.23 20.55
CA PHE A 54 -3.41 -0.29 20.96
C PHE A 54 -3.69 -1.46 21.92
N PRO A 55 -4.72 -1.33 22.79
CA PRO A 55 -5.12 -2.40 23.69
C PRO A 55 -5.50 -3.70 22.96
N ALA A 56 -5.28 -4.84 23.61
CA ALA A 56 -5.45 -6.16 23.01
C ALA A 56 -6.87 -6.40 22.43
N ASN A 57 -7.91 -5.85 23.06
CA ASN A 57 -9.29 -5.97 22.60
C ASN A 57 -9.59 -5.21 21.29
N ALA A 58 -8.79 -4.20 20.94
CA ALA A 58 -8.92 -3.45 19.69
C ALA A 58 -7.98 -3.96 18.58
N ARG A 59 -6.92 -4.69 18.96
CA ARG A 59 -5.85 -5.12 18.03
C ARG A 59 -6.38 -5.91 16.85
N LEU A 60 -7.15 -6.97 17.10
CA LEU A 60 -7.59 -7.86 16.02
C LEU A 60 -8.47 -7.14 14.99
N MET A 61 -9.50 -6.44 15.45
CA MET A 61 -10.40 -5.71 14.56
C MET A 61 -9.68 -4.59 13.80
N GLY A 62 -8.76 -3.88 14.47
CA GLY A 62 -7.97 -2.84 13.81
C GLY A 62 -7.06 -3.40 12.71
N LEU A 63 -6.46 -4.58 12.91
CA LEU A 63 -5.63 -5.22 11.90
C LEU A 63 -6.47 -5.66 10.70
N TYR A 64 -7.63 -6.28 10.94
CA TYR A 64 -8.57 -6.60 9.87
C TYR A 64 -9.01 -5.38 9.08
N LEU A 65 -9.27 -4.25 9.76
CA LEU A 65 -9.65 -3.00 9.11
C LEU A 65 -8.56 -2.48 8.17
N PHE A 66 -7.34 -2.27 8.68
CA PHE A 66 -6.26 -1.70 7.88
C PHE A 66 -5.78 -2.64 6.78
N ILE A 67 -5.65 -3.94 7.05
CA ILE A 67 -5.28 -4.92 6.03
C ILE A 67 -6.41 -5.05 5.00
N GLY A 68 -7.68 -5.00 5.43
CA GLY A 68 -8.84 -4.95 4.55
C GLY A 68 -8.80 -3.77 3.58
N PHE A 69 -8.41 -2.58 4.05
CA PHE A 69 -8.19 -1.42 3.17
C PHE A 69 -7.12 -1.69 2.11
N VAL A 70 -6.01 -2.35 2.47
CA VAL A 70 -4.98 -2.74 1.50
C VAL A 70 -5.53 -3.72 0.48
N VAL A 71 -6.34 -4.72 0.89
CA VAL A 71 -6.97 -5.67 -0.04
C VAL A 71 -7.88 -4.95 -1.04
N VAL A 72 -8.76 -4.06 -0.58
CA VAL A 72 -9.67 -3.31 -1.45
C VAL A 72 -8.88 -2.42 -2.42
N ALA A 73 -7.87 -1.70 -1.92
CA ALA A 73 -7.01 -0.86 -2.76
C ALA A 73 -6.23 -1.70 -3.79
N ALA A 74 -5.77 -2.90 -3.42
CA ALA A 74 -5.05 -3.79 -4.32
C ALA A 74 -5.95 -4.32 -5.44
N ILE A 75 -7.18 -4.71 -5.13
CA ILE A 75 -8.17 -5.15 -6.13
C ILE A 75 -8.48 -4.00 -7.08
N PHE A 76 -8.86 -2.84 -6.55
CA PHE A 76 -9.20 -1.68 -7.37
C PHE A 76 -8.02 -1.24 -8.23
N GLY A 77 -6.81 -1.15 -7.65
CA GLY A 77 -5.58 -0.78 -8.37
C GLY A 77 -5.19 -1.79 -9.45
N ALA A 78 -5.38 -3.10 -9.21
CA ALA A 78 -5.11 -4.13 -10.20
C ALA A 78 -6.07 -4.06 -11.41
N LEU A 79 -7.32 -3.68 -11.17
CA LEU A 79 -8.34 -3.52 -12.22
C LEU A 79 -8.18 -2.21 -13.02
N THR A 80 -7.71 -1.15 -12.38
CA THR A 80 -7.74 0.21 -12.96
C THR A 80 -6.38 0.74 -13.41
N ALA A 81 -5.30 0.40 -12.70
CA ALA A 81 -4.00 1.01 -12.92
C ALA A 81 -2.97 0.01 -13.45
N ASN A 82 -2.73 -1.08 -12.71
CA ASN A 82 -1.70 -2.04 -13.07
C ASN A 82 -1.94 -3.40 -12.41
N LYS A 83 -2.08 -4.45 -13.21
CA LYS A 83 -2.29 -5.83 -12.73
C LYS A 83 -1.21 -6.30 -11.75
N LYS A 84 0.02 -5.78 -11.80
CA LYS A 84 1.10 -6.12 -10.85
C LYS A 84 0.76 -5.75 -9.40
N ILE A 85 -0.16 -4.82 -9.18
CA ILE A 85 -0.59 -4.39 -7.83
C ILE A 85 -1.19 -5.55 -7.04
N ILE A 86 -1.84 -6.52 -7.70
CA ILE A 86 -2.35 -7.70 -7.00
C ILE A 86 -1.23 -8.52 -6.37
N VAL A 87 -0.03 -8.53 -6.98
CA VAL A 87 1.13 -9.26 -6.47
C VAL A 87 1.90 -8.40 -5.46
N THR A 88 2.08 -7.10 -5.73
CA THR A 88 2.90 -6.24 -4.87
C THR A 88 2.19 -5.76 -3.62
N GLN A 89 0.85 -5.66 -3.63
CA GLN A 89 0.05 -5.24 -2.47
C GLN A 89 -0.94 -6.32 -2.04
N GLY A 90 -1.65 -6.93 -3.00
CA GLY A 90 -2.71 -7.91 -2.71
C GLY A 90 -2.19 -9.18 -2.05
N LEU A 91 -1.11 -9.77 -2.58
CA LEU A 91 -0.51 -10.98 -2.02
C LEU A 91 0.01 -10.78 -0.58
N PRO A 92 0.80 -9.73 -0.25
CA PRO A 92 1.18 -9.44 1.14
C PRO A 92 -0.03 -9.28 2.08
N ALA A 93 -1.05 -8.54 1.64
CA ALA A 93 -2.26 -8.33 2.45
C ALA A 93 -3.03 -9.63 2.69
N PHE A 94 -3.18 -10.46 1.65
CA PHE A 94 -3.80 -11.78 1.76
C PHE A 94 -3.03 -12.69 2.73
N LEU A 95 -1.70 -12.74 2.60
CA LEU A 95 -0.85 -13.53 3.52
C LEU A 95 -0.98 -13.03 4.96
N ALA A 96 -1.07 -11.72 5.17
CA ALA A 96 -1.30 -11.14 6.50
C ALA A 96 -2.68 -11.54 7.06
N LEU A 97 -3.75 -11.56 6.24
CA LEU A 97 -5.06 -12.03 6.67
C LEU A 97 -5.06 -13.52 7.04
N VAL A 98 -4.39 -14.37 6.23
CA VAL A 98 -4.25 -15.79 6.52
C VAL A 98 -3.46 -16.00 7.82
N ALA A 99 -2.36 -15.27 8.01
CA ALA A 99 -1.58 -15.34 9.25
C ALA A 99 -2.44 -14.96 10.46
N LEU A 100 -3.20 -13.87 10.39
CA LEU A 100 -4.13 -13.48 11.46
C LEU A 100 -5.17 -14.56 11.72
N TRP A 101 -5.78 -15.12 10.69
CA TRP A 101 -6.78 -16.17 10.85
C TRP A 101 -6.20 -17.43 11.54
N LEU A 102 -4.95 -17.77 11.29
CA LEU A 102 -4.27 -18.91 11.91
C LEU A 102 -3.80 -18.66 13.36
N THR A 103 -3.59 -17.41 13.76
CA THR A 103 -2.99 -17.05 15.05
C THR A 103 -3.97 -16.45 16.07
N ASN A 104 -5.24 -16.25 15.70
CA ASN A 104 -6.28 -15.75 16.61
C ASN A 104 -7.09 -16.88 17.24
#